data_AF-A0A947B3Y2-F1
#
_entry.id   AF-A0A947B3Y2-F1
#
_cell.length_a   1.000
_cell.length_b   1.000
_cell.length_c   1.000
_cell.angle_alpha   90.00
_cell.angle_beta   90.00
_cell.angle_gamma   90.00
#
_symmetry.space_group_name_H-M   'P 1'
#
loop_
_entity.id
_entity.type
_entity.pdbx_description
1 polymer ?
#
loop_
_entity_poly.entity_id
_entity_poly.type
_entity_poly.pdbx_seq_one_letter_code
_entity_poly.pdbx_strand_id
1 'polypeptide(L)' 'MQAILQVWSEILMSEPFRNQLSAPGLLSEARRCFEQIPDNVASSIPLADHLMSGLALFGFKYPSLLQFDKARGDV' A
#
# COMPACT_ATOMS: atom_id res chain seq x y z
N MET A 1 8.02 39.64 -6.77
CA MET A 1 8.20 38.36 -7.50
C MET A 1 8.62 37.20 -6.59
N GLN A 2 9.50 37.40 -5.60
CA GLN A 2 9.92 36.33 -4.66
C GLN A 2 8.83 35.90 -3.65
N ALA A 3 8.00 36.83 -3.17
CA ALA A 3 6.92 36.52 -2.22
C ALA A 3 5.86 35.55 -2.77
N ILE A 4 5.58 35.62 -4.08
CA ILE A 4 4.62 34.71 -4.74
C ILE A 4 5.19 33.29 -4.77
N LEU A 5 6.47 33.12 -5.13
CA LEU A 5 7.12 31.80 -5.14
C LEU A 5 7.19 31.17 -3.75
N GLN A 6 7.36 31.99 -2.70
CA GLN A 6 7.38 31.52 -1.32
C GLN A 6 6.00 31.06 -0.84
N VAL A 7 4.94 31.80 -1.19
CA VAL A 7 3.55 31.41 -0.91
C VAL A 7 3.17 30.13 -1.67
N TRP A 8 3.61 29.95 -2.93
CA TRP A 8 3.39 28.70 -3.65
C TRP A 8 4.17 27.52 -3.09
N SER A 9 5.37 27.75 -2.56
CA SER A 9 6.13 26.74 -1.80
C SER A 9 5.39 26.32 -0.53
N GLU A 10 4.89 27.28 0.24
CA GLU A 10 4.12 27.02 1.46
C GLU A 10 2.80 26.30 1.17
N ILE A 11 2.08 26.70 0.12
CA ILE A 11 0.82 26.06 -0.31
C ILE A 11 1.06 24.66 -0.87
N LEU A 12 2.14 24.44 -1.65
CA LEU A 12 2.48 23.11 -2.16
C LEU A 12 2.94 22.15 -1.04
N MET A 13 3.48 22.69 0.06
CA MET A 13 3.88 21.91 1.24
C MET A 13 2.81 21.84 2.34
N SER A 14 1.69 22.56 2.20
CA SER A 14 0.60 22.58 3.17
C SER A 14 -0.52 21.62 2.79
N GLU A 15 -0.24 20.33 2.78
CA GLU A 15 -1.23 19.36 3.25
C GLU A 15 -0.44 18.29 3.99
N PRO A 16 -0.37 18.32 5.33
CA PRO A 16 0.17 17.21 6.08
C PRO A 16 -0.84 16.07 5.96
N PHE A 17 -0.84 15.37 4.82
CA PHE A 17 -1.39 14.04 4.74
C PHE A 17 -0.82 13.31 5.93
N ARG A 18 -1.70 12.88 6.84
CA ARG A 18 -1.30 12.15 8.04
C ARG A 18 -0.50 10.95 7.54
N ASN A 19 0.82 10.94 7.78
CA ASN A 19 1.73 9.97 7.18
C ASN A 19 1.34 8.50 7.43
N GLN A 20 0.48 8.26 8.42
CA GLN A 20 -0.05 6.94 8.78
C GLN A 20 -1.49 6.67 8.29
N LEU A 21 -2.19 7.65 7.72
CA LEU A 21 -3.55 7.53 7.17
C LEU A 21 -3.63 7.86 5.67
N SER A 22 -2.47 8.05 5.02
CA SER A 22 -2.36 8.16 3.57
C SER A 22 -2.22 6.78 2.95
N ALA A 23 -2.55 6.63 1.65
CA ALA A 23 -2.35 5.37 0.94
C ALA A 23 -0.88 4.88 1.00
N PRO A 24 0.14 5.73 0.78
CA PRO A 24 1.55 5.33 0.97
C PRO A 24 1.86 4.90 2.41
N GLY A 25 1.30 5.59 3.40
CA GLY A 25 1.45 5.26 4.81
C GLY A 25 0.88 3.89 5.16
N LEU A 26 -0.33 3.62 4.69
CA LEU A 26 -1.00 2.33 4.89
C LEU A 26 -0.22 1.18 4.23
N LEU A 27 0.28 1.39 3.02
CA LEU A 27 1.09 0.38 2.31
C LEU A 27 2.43 0.14 3.03
N SER A 28 3.05 1.19 3.57
CA SER A 28 4.28 1.07 4.36
C SER A 28 4.06 0.27 5.65
N GLU A 29 2.99 0.56 6.39
CA GLU A 29 2.63 -0.21 7.58
C GLU A 29 2.24 -1.65 7.25
N ALA A 30 1.51 -1.89 6.16
CA ALA A 30 1.19 -3.25 5.71
C ALA A 30 2.46 -4.06 5.42
N ARG A 31 3.43 -3.46 4.70
CA ARG A 31 4.73 -4.09 4.44
C ARG A 31 5.47 -4.41 5.74
N ARG A 32 5.53 -3.44 6.67
CA ARG A 32 6.17 -3.63 7.99
C ARG A 32 5.54 -4.80 8.75
N CYS A 33 4.21 -4.96 8.70
CA CYS A 33 3.52 -6.09 9.30
C CYS A 33 3.86 -7.42 8.60
N PHE A 34 3.93 -7.44 7.27
CA PHE A 34 4.26 -8.65 6.51
C PHE A 34 5.70 -9.13 6.72
N GLU A 35 6.66 -8.22 6.91
CA GLU A 35 8.05 -8.55 7.23
C GLU A 35 8.22 -9.24 8.60
N GLN A 36 7.24 -9.11 9.50
CA GLN A 36 7.25 -9.80 10.79
C GLN A 36 6.82 -11.27 10.69
N ILE A 37 6.27 -11.69 9.55
CA ILE A 37 5.84 -13.07 9.32
C ILE A 37 7.07 -13.91 8.98
N PRO A 38 7.36 -15.00 9.72
CA PRO A 38 8.48 -15.88 9.41
C PRO A 38 8.38 -16.45 7.99
N ASP A 39 9.41 -16.19 7.17
CA ASP A 39 9.52 -16.75 5.82
C ASP A 39 10.29 -18.07 5.88
N ASN A 40 9.54 -19.16 6.06
CA ASN A 40 10.10 -20.49 6.32
C ASN A 40 10.59 -21.20 5.05
N VAL A 41 10.33 -20.64 3.87
CA VAL A 41 10.63 -21.25 2.58
C VAL A 41 11.61 -20.35 1.85
N ALA A 42 12.81 -20.86 1.57
CA ALA A 42 13.76 -20.16 0.72
C ALA A 42 13.19 -20.09 -0.70
N SER A 43 12.53 -18.98 -1.01
CA SER A 43 12.03 -18.67 -2.35
C SER A 43 12.79 -17.48 -2.94
N SER A 44 12.75 -17.31 -4.25
CA SER A 44 13.44 -16.21 -4.92
C SER A 44 12.83 -14.83 -4.65
N ILE A 45 11.61 -14.79 -4.10
CA ILE A 45 10.86 -13.55 -3.84
C ILE A 45 10.41 -13.59 -2.36
N PRO A 46 10.80 -12.63 -1.53
CA PRO A 46 10.42 -12.59 -0.12
C PRO A 46 8.90 -12.74 0.09
N LEU A 47 8.49 -13.41 1.16
CA LEU A 47 7.07 -13.55 1.53
C LEU A 47 6.36 -12.21 1.62
N ALA A 48 7.02 -11.17 2.16
CA ALA A 48 6.47 -9.83 2.23
C ALA A 48 6.08 -9.28 0.85
N ASP A 49 6.88 -9.53 -0.19
CA ASP A 49 6.62 -9.03 -1.54
C ASP A 49 5.49 -9.82 -2.24
N HIS A 50 5.36 -11.11 -1.93
CA HIS A 50 4.18 -11.90 -2.33
C HIS A 50 2.89 -11.35 -1.72
N LEU A 51 2.91 -11.04 -0.42
CA LEU A 51 1.77 -10.50 0.29
C LEU A 51 1.41 -9.09 -0.18
N MET A 52 2.39 -8.24 -0.48
CA MET A 52 2.17 -6.94 -1.10
C MET A 52 1.53 -7.07 -2.50
N SER A 53 1.94 -8.07 -3.28
CA SER A 53 1.32 -8.36 -4.58
C SER A 53 -0.14 -8.81 -4.43
N GLY A 54 -0.44 -9.64 -3.42
CA GLY A 54 -1.80 -10.00 -3.04
C GLY A 54 -2.64 -8.80 -2.61
N LEU A 55 -2.08 -7.92 -1.78
CA LEU A 55 -2.73 -6.68 -1.34
C LEU A 55 -3.10 -5.79 -2.54
N ALA A 56 -2.21 -5.66 -3.53
CA ALA A 56 -2.50 -4.92 -4.76
C ALA A 56 -3.67 -5.55 -5.53
N LEU A 57 -3.71 -6.89 -5.64
CA LEU A 57 -4.81 -7.59 -6.30
C LEU A 57 -6.16 -7.25 -5.65
N PHE A 58 -6.22 -7.20 -4.32
CA PHE A 58 -7.45 -6.86 -3.61
C PHE A 58 -7.77 -5.37 -3.58
N GLY A 59 -6.76 -4.51 -3.72
CA GLY A 59 -6.95 -3.07 -3.85
C GLY A 59 -7.47 -2.64 -5.24
N PHE A 60 -7.15 -3.40 -6.30
CA PHE A 60 -7.43 -3.00 -7.68
C PHE A 60 -8.44 -3.87 -8.41
N LYS A 61 -8.32 -5.20 -8.30
CA LYS A 61 -9.06 -6.14 -9.18
C LYS A 61 -10.24 -6.79 -8.47
N TYR A 62 -10.07 -7.17 -7.20
CA TYR A 62 -11.09 -7.85 -6.42
C TYR A 62 -11.23 -7.17 -5.05
N PRO A 63 -12.21 -6.28 -4.84
CA PRO A 63 -12.34 -5.52 -3.60
C PRO A 63 -12.61 -6.36 -2.34
N SER A 64 -12.69 -7.69 -2.45
CA SER A 64 -12.70 -8.62 -1.31
C SER A 64 -12.26 -10.03 -1.72
N LEU A 65 -11.90 -10.84 -0.72
CA LEU A 65 -11.65 -12.28 -0.88
C LEU A 65 -12.86 -13.01 -1.48
N LEU A 66 -14.08 -12.67 -1.01
CA LEU A 66 -15.29 -13.29 -1.53
C LEU A 66 -15.51 -13.02 -3.03
N GLN A 67 -15.18 -11.82 -3.51
CA GLN A 67 -15.28 -11.52 -4.94
C GLN A 67 -14.20 -12.22 -5.76
N PHE A 68 -13.01 -12.43 -5.18
CA PHE A 68 -11.97 -13.23 -5.79
C PHE A 68 -12.39 -14.69 -5.94
N ASP A 69 -12.98 -15.29 -4.90
CA ASP A 69 -13.45 -16.68 -4.93
C ASP A 69 -14.58 -16.88 -5.94
N LYS A 70 -15.56 -15.97 -5.97
CA LYS A 70 -16.63 -15.95 -6.99
C LYS A 70 -16.09 -15.88 -8.41
N ALA A 71 -15.06 -15.06 -8.65
CA ALA A 71 -14.46 -14.92 -9.98
C ALA A 71 -13.69 -16.17 -10.43
N ARG A 72 -13.30 -17.03 -9.48
CA ARG A 72 -12.62 -18.30 -9.74
C ARG A 72 -13.58 -19.49 -9.85
N GLY A 73 -14.85 -19.31 -9.47
CA GLY A 73 -15.83 -20.40 -9.39
C GLY A 73 -15.60 -21.31 -8.18
N ASP A 74 -14.87 -20.83 -7.17
CA ASP A 74 -14.58 -21.58 -5.94
C ASP A 74 -15.75 -21.50 -4.91
N VAL A 75 -16.77 -20.66 -5.18
CA VAL A 75 -18.00 -20.45 -4.39
C VAL A 75 -19.22 -20.29 -5.29
#